data_AF-A0A182U880-F1
#
_entry.id   AF-A0A182U880-F1
#
_cell.length_a   1.000
_cell.length_b   1.000
_cell.length_c   1.000
_cell.angle_alpha   90.00
_cell.angle_beta   90.00
_cell.angle_gamma   90.00
#
_symmetry.space_group_name_H-M   'P 1'
#
loop_
_entity.id
_entity.type
_entity.pdbx_description
1 polymer ?
#
loop_
_entity_poly.entity_id
_entity_poly.type
_entity_poly.pdbx_seq_one_letter_code
_entity_poly.pdbx_strand_id
1 'polypeptide(L)'
;MLASAVRNLSRRSFSTSKAVSAQQLTVRDALNAALDEEMERDEKVFLLGEEVAQYDGAYKVSRGLWKKYGDKRVIDTPITEMGFAGIAVGAAMAGLRPVCEFMTFNFSMQAIDHVINSAAKTFYMSAGTVNVPIVFRGPNGAAAGVAAQHSQCFGAWYSHCPGLKVVSPYDSEDAKGLLKAAIRDPDPVVVLENEMVYGVSYPVSDQVLDKNFVLPIGKAKIMRPGKHITIVAHSKSVETAMLAANELAGKGIEAEVINLRSLRPLDSETIFKSVQKTHHLVTVEQGWPQSGIGSEICARIMEHETFFHLDAPIWRVTGK
;
A
#
# COMPACT_ATOMS: atom_id res chain seq x y z
N MET A 1 70.27 6.38 7.66
CA MET A 1 68.94 6.93 8.02
C MET A 1 68.21 7.22 6.71
N LEU A 2 67.53 6.27 6.05
CA LEU A 2 66.22 5.68 6.36
C LEU A 2 65.11 6.73 6.58
N ALA A 3 64.31 6.98 5.53
CA ALA A 3 62.85 7.23 5.51
C ALA A 3 62.46 7.86 4.15
N SER A 4 61.99 7.09 3.16
CA SER A 4 60.58 6.74 2.93
C SER A 4 59.73 7.89 2.37
N ALA A 5 59.63 7.95 1.04
CA ALA A 5 58.54 8.65 0.34
C ALA A 5 58.01 7.73 -0.76
N VAL A 6 57.13 6.81 -0.36
CA VAL A 6 56.43 5.89 -1.25
C VAL A 6 55.43 6.68 -2.09
N ARG A 7 55.59 6.61 -3.41
CA ARG A 7 54.62 7.07 -4.42
C ARG A 7 53.32 6.27 -4.30
N ASN A 8 52.30 6.82 -3.66
CA ASN A 8 50.93 6.33 -3.79
C ASN A 8 50.26 6.99 -4.99
N LEU A 9 50.51 6.44 -6.17
CA LEU A 9 49.68 6.68 -7.35
C LEU A 9 48.29 6.07 -7.10
N SER A 10 47.31 6.96 -6.98
CA SER A 10 45.86 6.71 -6.95
C SER A 10 45.45 5.49 -7.77
N ARG A 11 45.18 4.36 -7.11
CA ARG A 11 44.35 3.29 -7.69
C ARG A 11 42.95 3.87 -7.87
N ARG A 12 42.59 4.20 -9.12
CA ARG A 12 41.18 4.34 -9.51
C ARG A 12 40.53 2.98 -9.29
N SER A 13 39.84 2.83 -8.17
CA SER A 13 38.91 1.73 -7.95
C SER A 13 37.77 1.91 -8.96
N PHE A 14 37.81 1.13 -10.04
CA PHE A 14 36.60 0.88 -10.82
C PHE A 14 35.59 0.23 -9.86
N SER A 15 34.49 0.94 -9.60
CA SER A 15 33.35 0.32 -8.92
C SER A 15 32.89 -0.85 -9.77
N THR A 16 33.03 -2.06 -9.26
CA THR A 16 32.49 -3.30 -9.85
C THR A 16 31.07 -3.58 -9.36
N SER A 17 30.38 -2.58 -8.80
CA SER A 17 28.94 -2.67 -8.58
C SER A 17 28.31 -3.05 -9.91
N LYS A 18 27.71 -4.26 -9.98
CA LYS A 18 26.84 -4.63 -11.10
C LYS A 18 25.93 -3.43 -11.36
N ALA A 19 25.92 -2.94 -12.60
CA ALA A 19 24.83 -2.08 -13.04
C ALA A 19 23.55 -2.89 -12.76
N VAL A 20 22.81 -2.48 -11.74
CA VAL A 20 21.53 -3.09 -11.40
C VAL A 20 20.66 -2.81 -12.63
N SER A 21 20.47 -3.83 -13.46
CA SER A 21 19.53 -3.77 -14.57
C SER A 21 18.15 -3.66 -13.94
N ALA A 22 17.69 -2.44 -13.66
CA ALA A 22 16.36 -2.21 -13.12
C ALA A 22 15.34 -2.69 -14.15
N GLN A 23 14.73 -3.85 -13.89
CA GLN A 23 13.65 -4.34 -14.72
C GLN A 23 12.44 -3.43 -14.54
N GLN A 24 11.68 -3.22 -15.61
CA GLN A 24 10.44 -2.45 -15.53
C GLN A 24 9.30 -3.40 -15.24
N LEU A 25 8.52 -3.11 -14.20
CA LEU A 25 7.35 -3.89 -13.82
C LEU A 25 6.16 -2.95 -13.67
N THR A 26 5.02 -3.28 -14.27
CA THR A 26 3.80 -2.51 -14.04
C THR A 26 3.22 -2.83 -12.67
N VAL A 27 2.48 -1.89 -12.07
CA VAL A 27 1.79 -2.16 -10.80
C VAL A 27 0.82 -3.33 -10.95
N ARG A 28 0.11 -3.42 -12.09
CA ARG A 28 -0.78 -4.55 -12.40
C ARG A 28 -0.04 -5.88 -12.40
N ASP A 29 1.10 -5.96 -13.08
CA ASP A 29 1.87 -7.21 -13.17
C ASP A 29 2.51 -7.56 -11.82
N ALA A 30 2.86 -6.56 -11.00
CA ALA A 30 3.35 -6.76 -9.64
C ALA A 30 2.27 -7.38 -8.72
N LEU A 31 1.03 -6.91 -8.81
CA LEU A 31 -0.11 -7.49 -8.09
C LEU A 31 -0.43 -8.90 -8.60
N ASN A 32 -0.41 -9.10 -9.92
CA ASN A 32 -0.62 -10.42 -10.53
C ASN A 32 0.43 -11.43 -10.03
N ALA A 33 1.71 -11.06 -10.05
CA ALA A 33 2.81 -11.89 -9.57
C ALA A 33 2.67 -12.20 -8.06
N ALA A 34 2.23 -11.24 -7.25
CA ALA A 34 1.95 -11.48 -5.83
C ALA A 34 0.85 -12.53 -5.63
N LEU A 35 -0.27 -12.43 -6.36
CA LEU A 35 -1.35 -13.42 -6.31
C LEU A 35 -0.85 -14.80 -6.77
N ASP A 36 -0.16 -14.85 -7.91
CA ASP A 36 0.36 -16.10 -8.49
C ASP A 36 1.30 -16.83 -7.51
N GLU A 37 2.28 -16.09 -6.98
CA GLU A 37 3.29 -16.66 -6.09
C GLU A 37 2.69 -17.14 -4.75
N GLU A 38 1.71 -16.42 -4.17
CA GLU A 38 1.08 -16.87 -2.92
C GLU A 38 0.08 -18.00 -3.15
N MET A 39 -0.60 -18.04 -4.30
CA MET A 39 -1.47 -19.17 -4.67
C MET A 39 -0.67 -20.44 -5.00
N GLU A 40 0.53 -20.30 -5.58
CA GLU A 40 1.48 -21.41 -5.77
C GLU A 40 2.01 -21.91 -4.41
N ARG A 41 2.32 -20.99 -3.50
CA ARG A 41 2.89 -21.31 -2.18
C ARG A 41 1.91 -21.99 -1.23
N ASP A 42 0.64 -21.59 -1.25
CA ASP A 42 -0.36 -22.06 -0.28
C ASP A 42 -1.66 -22.45 -0.99
N GLU A 43 -2.00 -23.74 -0.94
CA GLU A 43 -3.21 -24.30 -1.54
C GLU A 43 -4.52 -23.76 -0.94
N LYS A 44 -4.44 -23.15 0.25
CA LYS A 44 -5.58 -22.54 0.96
C LYS A 44 -5.91 -21.14 0.45
N VAL A 45 -5.00 -20.50 -0.29
CA VAL A 45 -5.22 -19.15 -0.85
C VAL A 45 -6.10 -19.25 -2.08
N PHE A 46 -7.18 -18.49 -2.17
CA PHE A 46 -8.00 -18.45 -3.38
C PHE A 46 -8.54 -17.05 -3.63
N LEU A 47 -8.79 -16.73 -4.90
CA LEU A 47 -9.34 -15.46 -5.32
C LEU A 47 -10.84 -15.62 -5.60
N LEU A 48 -11.65 -14.71 -5.09
CA LEU A 48 -13.07 -14.60 -5.44
C LEU A 48 -13.48 -13.13 -5.61
N GLY A 49 -14.41 -12.90 -6.53
CA GLY A 49 -15.01 -11.60 -6.80
C GLY A 49 -15.69 -11.56 -8.16
N GLU A 50 -16.16 -10.39 -8.56
CA GLU A 50 -16.80 -10.20 -9.87
C GLU A 50 -15.75 -10.14 -10.98
N GLU A 51 -15.93 -10.98 -12.01
CA GLU A 51 -15.11 -10.99 -13.23
C GLU A 51 -13.61 -11.27 -13.02
N VAL A 52 -13.26 -11.92 -11.90
CA VAL A 52 -11.87 -12.24 -11.54
C VAL A 52 -11.33 -13.45 -12.26
N ALA A 53 -12.19 -14.37 -12.73
CA ALA A 53 -11.81 -15.62 -13.37
C ALA A 53 -11.83 -15.53 -14.90
N GLN A 54 -12.98 -15.80 -15.53
CA GLN A 54 -13.03 -16.02 -16.98
C GLN A 54 -12.76 -14.73 -17.78
N TYR A 55 -13.08 -13.58 -17.19
CA TYR A 55 -12.81 -12.26 -17.76
C TYR A 55 -11.37 -11.78 -17.55
N ASP A 56 -10.51 -12.58 -16.91
CA ASP A 56 -9.12 -12.24 -16.57
C ASP A 56 -9.02 -11.00 -15.63
N GLY A 57 -10.08 -10.65 -14.88
CA GLY A 57 -10.15 -9.48 -14.00
C GLY A 57 -10.66 -8.23 -14.71
N ALA A 58 -11.54 -7.45 -14.06
CA ALA A 58 -12.07 -6.19 -14.59
C ALA A 58 -10.95 -5.24 -15.06
N TYR A 59 -9.90 -5.08 -14.23
CA TYR A 59 -8.71 -4.28 -14.53
C TYR A 59 -7.48 -5.11 -14.95
N LYS A 60 -7.70 -6.39 -15.25
CA LYS A 60 -6.70 -7.36 -15.68
C LYS A 60 -5.61 -7.70 -14.65
N VAL A 61 -5.87 -7.47 -13.36
CA VAL A 61 -4.95 -7.83 -12.26
C VAL A 61 -4.84 -9.34 -12.09
N SER A 62 -5.94 -10.09 -12.26
CA SER A 62 -5.97 -11.55 -12.11
C SER A 62 -5.74 -12.33 -13.41
N ARG A 63 -5.25 -11.66 -14.46
CA ARG A 63 -5.05 -12.24 -15.79
C ARG A 63 -4.24 -13.54 -15.72
N GLY A 64 -4.73 -14.60 -16.37
CA GLY A 64 -4.07 -15.88 -16.49
C GLY A 64 -4.19 -16.79 -15.26
N LEU A 65 -4.61 -16.28 -14.11
CA LEU A 65 -4.70 -17.07 -12.87
C LEU A 65 -5.76 -18.16 -12.97
N TRP A 66 -6.94 -17.86 -13.53
CA TRP A 66 -7.98 -18.88 -13.72
C TRP A 66 -7.52 -20.01 -14.65
N LYS A 67 -6.84 -19.68 -15.75
CA LYS A 67 -6.27 -20.68 -16.67
C LYS A 67 -5.24 -21.58 -15.97
N LYS A 68 -4.52 -21.05 -14.98
CA LYS A 68 -3.49 -21.79 -14.23
C LYS A 68 -4.06 -22.63 -13.08
N TYR A 69 -5.02 -22.11 -12.32
CA TYR A 69 -5.50 -22.72 -11.07
C TYR A 69 -6.93 -23.27 -11.11
N GLY A 70 -7.72 -22.93 -12.13
CA GLY A 70 -9.07 -23.43 -12.36
C GLY A 70 -10.14 -22.89 -11.39
N ASP A 71 -11.35 -23.41 -11.58
CA ASP A 71 -12.59 -22.89 -10.96
C ASP A 71 -12.62 -22.97 -9.43
N LYS A 72 -11.81 -23.84 -8.83
CA LYS A 72 -11.76 -23.99 -7.35
C LYS A 72 -10.96 -22.88 -6.67
N ARG A 73 -10.07 -22.22 -7.41
CA ARG A 73 -9.05 -21.32 -6.84
C ARG A 73 -9.19 -19.88 -7.35
N VAL A 74 -9.87 -19.67 -8.48
CA VAL A 74 -10.25 -18.35 -8.99
C VAL A 74 -11.73 -18.42 -9.34
N ILE A 75 -12.55 -17.71 -8.57
CA ILE A 75 -14.01 -17.90 -8.53
C ILE A 75 -14.72 -16.61 -8.92
N ASP A 76 -15.43 -16.62 -10.03
CA ASP A 76 -16.38 -15.55 -10.37
C ASP A 76 -17.62 -15.63 -9.46
N THR A 77 -18.05 -14.48 -8.95
CA THR A 77 -19.23 -14.35 -8.10
C THR A 77 -20.34 -13.56 -8.80
N PRO A 78 -21.61 -13.76 -8.43
CA PRO A 78 -22.66 -12.82 -8.79
C PRO A 78 -22.38 -11.42 -8.21
N ILE A 79 -23.06 -10.41 -8.73
CA ILE A 79 -22.98 -9.02 -8.26
C ILE A 79 -23.73 -8.88 -6.92
N THR A 80 -23.05 -9.25 -5.84
CA THR A 80 -23.59 -9.27 -4.47
C THR A 80 -22.46 -9.16 -3.46
N GLU A 81 -21.92 -7.95 -3.32
CA GLU A 81 -20.75 -7.65 -2.49
C GLU A 81 -20.92 -8.16 -1.07
N MET A 82 -22.09 -7.94 -0.46
CA MET A 82 -22.39 -8.46 0.87
C MET A 82 -22.31 -9.99 0.90
N GLY A 83 -22.90 -10.66 -0.09
CA GLY A 83 -22.95 -12.12 -0.16
C GLY A 83 -21.56 -12.74 -0.25
N PHE A 84 -20.77 -12.34 -1.25
CA PHE A 84 -19.45 -12.97 -1.44
C PHE A 84 -18.42 -12.55 -0.39
N ALA A 85 -18.51 -11.33 0.18
CA ALA A 85 -17.65 -10.95 1.30
C ALA A 85 -17.96 -11.78 2.55
N GLY A 86 -19.23 -12.04 2.85
CA GLY A 86 -19.62 -12.92 3.95
C GLY A 86 -19.13 -14.36 3.75
N ILE A 87 -19.25 -14.89 2.53
CA ILE A 87 -18.70 -16.20 2.16
C ILE A 87 -17.19 -16.24 2.37
N ALA A 88 -16.46 -15.22 1.91
CA ALA A 88 -15.02 -15.12 2.11
C ALA A 88 -14.65 -15.11 3.59
N VAL A 89 -15.34 -14.30 4.42
CA VAL A 89 -15.10 -14.26 5.86
C VAL A 89 -15.35 -15.63 6.51
N GLY A 90 -16.45 -16.31 6.17
CA GLY A 90 -16.75 -17.64 6.67
C GLY A 90 -15.69 -18.68 6.26
N ALA A 91 -15.21 -18.62 5.01
CA ALA A 91 -14.13 -19.47 4.52
C ALA A 91 -12.81 -19.23 5.28
N ALA A 92 -12.49 -17.97 5.59
CA ALA A 92 -11.32 -17.62 6.39
C ALA A 92 -11.40 -18.19 7.81
N MET A 93 -12.56 -18.08 8.47
CA MET A 93 -12.81 -18.68 9.78
C MET A 93 -12.70 -20.22 9.75
N ALA A 94 -13.06 -20.85 8.64
CA ALA A 94 -12.92 -22.28 8.42
C ALA A 94 -11.48 -22.74 8.06
N GLY A 95 -10.52 -21.81 8.04
CA GLY A 95 -9.09 -22.11 7.86
C GLY A 95 -8.57 -21.98 6.43
N LEU A 96 -9.35 -21.42 5.50
CA LEU A 96 -8.85 -20.99 4.18
C LEU A 96 -8.26 -19.57 4.24
N ARG A 97 -7.67 -19.09 3.13
CA ARG A 97 -7.04 -17.77 3.03
C ARG A 97 -7.59 -16.98 1.82
N PRO A 98 -8.86 -16.54 1.85
CA PRO A 98 -9.47 -15.88 0.73
C PRO A 98 -8.84 -14.51 0.44
N VAL A 99 -8.69 -14.22 -0.86
CA VAL A 99 -8.45 -12.90 -1.41
C VAL A 99 -9.76 -12.46 -2.08
N CYS A 100 -10.50 -11.60 -1.39
CA CYS A 100 -11.78 -11.07 -1.83
C CYS A 100 -11.55 -9.76 -2.61
N GLU A 101 -11.97 -9.74 -3.88
CA GLU A 101 -11.87 -8.58 -4.75
C GLU A 101 -13.20 -7.83 -4.83
N PHE A 102 -13.18 -6.54 -4.48
CA PHE A 102 -14.23 -5.61 -4.88
C PHE A 102 -13.80 -4.93 -6.19
N MET A 103 -14.68 -4.92 -7.20
CA MET A 103 -14.39 -4.29 -8.50
C MET A 103 -13.92 -2.84 -8.34
N THR A 104 -14.51 -2.13 -7.38
CA THR A 104 -13.96 -0.90 -6.80
C THR A 104 -14.37 -0.80 -5.34
N PHE A 105 -13.57 -0.14 -4.50
CA PHE A 105 -13.92 0.08 -3.10
C PHE A 105 -15.18 0.92 -2.91
N ASN A 106 -15.67 1.64 -3.92
CA ASN A 106 -17.00 2.27 -3.86
C ASN A 106 -18.09 1.23 -3.55
N PHE A 107 -17.99 0.03 -4.11
CA PHE A 107 -18.98 -1.04 -3.94
C PHE A 107 -18.78 -1.82 -2.65
N SER A 108 -17.58 -1.76 -2.06
CA SER A 108 -17.32 -2.35 -0.73
C SER A 108 -18.22 -1.78 0.37
N MET A 109 -18.83 -0.61 0.16
CA MET A 109 -19.85 -0.06 1.07
C MET A 109 -21.03 -1.02 1.28
N GLN A 110 -21.42 -1.78 0.26
CA GLN A 110 -22.49 -2.78 0.39
C GLN A 110 -22.08 -3.95 1.31
N ALA A 111 -20.77 -4.19 1.48
CA ALA A 111 -20.22 -5.30 2.25
C ALA A 111 -19.46 -4.86 3.52
N ILE A 112 -19.46 -3.57 3.83
CA ILE A 112 -18.60 -3.00 4.88
C ILE A 112 -18.90 -3.61 6.26
N ASP A 113 -20.14 -4.05 6.49
CA ASP A 113 -20.54 -4.76 7.69
C ASP A 113 -19.74 -6.05 7.89
N HIS A 114 -19.56 -6.88 6.85
CA HIS A 114 -18.73 -8.08 6.95
C HIS A 114 -17.26 -7.76 7.16
N VAL A 115 -16.74 -6.71 6.52
CA VAL A 115 -15.33 -6.29 6.72
C VAL A 115 -15.10 -5.85 8.17
N ILE A 116 -16.01 -5.07 8.74
CA ILE A 116 -15.84 -4.49 10.09
C ILE A 116 -16.33 -5.46 11.17
N ASN A 117 -17.60 -5.83 11.14
CA ASN A 117 -18.25 -6.55 12.23
C ASN A 117 -17.95 -8.05 12.21
N SER A 118 -17.87 -8.67 11.03
CA SER A 118 -17.57 -10.10 10.93
C SER A 118 -16.08 -10.42 10.88
N ALA A 119 -15.27 -9.63 10.19
CA ALA A 119 -13.83 -9.90 10.08
C ALA A 119 -13.03 -9.21 11.20
N ALA A 120 -12.98 -7.88 11.21
CA ALA A 120 -12.06 -7.12 12.07
C ALA A 120 -12.22 -7.43 13.57
N LYS A 121 -13.47 -7.54 14.04
CA LYS A 121 -13.77 -7.66 15.49
C LYS A 121 -13.69 -9.09 16.02
N THR A 122 -13.71 -10.10 15.15
CA THR A 122 -13.91 -11.51 15.59
C THR A 122 -12.77 -12.04 16.45
N PHE A 123 -11.50 -11.73 16.13
CA PHE A 123 -10.39 -12.20 16.95
C PHE A 123 -10.48 -11.68 18.39
N TYR A 124 -10.86 -10.41 18.56
CA TYR A 124 -11.09 -9.82 19.88
C TYR A 124 -12.32 -10.43 20.58
N MET A 125 -13.46 -10.52 19.88
CA MET A 125 -14.72 -11.02 20.45
C MET A 125 -14.66 -12.51 20.84
N SER A 126 -13.84 -13.30 20.14
CA SER A 126 -13.59 -14.70 20.45
C SER A 126 -12.47 -14.92 21.48
N ALA A 127 -12.00 -13.85 22.14
CA ALA A 127 -10.89 -13.88 23.10
C ALA A 127 -9.61 -14.54 22.54
N GLY A 128 -9.30 -14.28 21.27
CA GLY A 128 -8.12 -14.79 20.58
C GLY A 128 -8.27 -16.21 20.00
N THR A 129 -9.48 -16.76 19.95
CA THR A 129 -9.71 -18.15 19.50
C THR A 129 -9.93 -18.26 17.99
N VAL A 130 -10.52 -17.24 17.35
CA VAL A 130 -10.89 -17.28 15.93
C VAL A 130 -10.16 -16.16 15.18
N ASN A 131 -9.12 -16.52 14.43
CA ASN A 131 -8.49 -15.64 13.46
C ASN A 131 -9.29 -15.59 12.15
N VAL A 132 -9.16 -14.49 11.41
CA VAL A 132 -9.82 -14.30 10.12
C VAL A 132 -8.75 -13.88 9.08
N PRO A 133 -7.96 -14.84 8.55
CA PRO A 133 -6.91 -14.56 7.58
C PRO A 133 -7.52 -14.29 6.18
N ILE A 134 -7.94 -13.05 5.95
CA ILE A 134 -8.62 -12.61 4.73
C ILE A 134 -7.98 -11.33 4.19
N VAL A 135 -7.89 -11.24 2.87
CA VAL A 135 -7.54 -10.00 2.17
C VAL A 135 -8.76 -9.44 1.45
N PHE A 136 -9.05 -8.16 1.63
CA PHE A 136 -9.97 -7.39 0.79
C PHE A 136 -9.17 -6.45 -0.10
N ARG A 137 -9.25 -6.61 -1.42
CA ARG A 137 -8.49 -5.80 -2.38
C ARG A 137 -9.37 -5.20 -3.47
N GLY A 138 -8.84 -4.20 -4.16
CA GLY A 138 -9.52 -3.52 -5.27
C GLY A 138 -9.03 -2.08 -5.46
N PRO A 139 -9.38 -1.44 -6.59
CA PRO A 139 -9.04 -0.03 -6.82
C PRO A 139 -9.84 0.89 -5.89
N ASN A 140 -9.15 1.90 -5.36
CA ASN A 140 -9.65 2.90 -4.42
C ASN A 140 -9.19 4.31 -4.82
N GLY A 141 -10.06 5.29 -4.62
CA GLY A 141 -9.79 6.69 -4.94
C GLY A 141 -10.25 7.10 -6.34
N ALA A 142 -9.78 8.27 -6.78
CA ALA A 142 -10.25 8.90 -8.00
C ALA A 142 -9.69 8.25 -9.27
N ALA A 143 -10.49 8.32 -10.33
CA ALA A 143 -10.17 7.84 -11.66
C ALA A 143 -10.61 8.82 -12.76
N ALA A 144 -10.27 8.54 -14.01
CA ALA A 144 -10.56 9.40 -15.13
C ALA A 144 -12.04 9.29 -15.58
N GLY A 145 -12.84 10.32 -15.30
CA GLY A 145 -14.18 10.48 -15.88
C GLY A 145 -15.27 9.59 -15.30
N VAL A 146 -15.07 9.01 -14.12
CA VAL A 146 -16.01 8.04 -13.52
C VAL A 146 -17.02 8.67 -12.53
N ALA A 147 -16.96 9.99 -12.34
CA ALA A 147 -17.90 10.79 -11.55
C ALA A 147 -17.99 10.35 -10.06
N ALA A 148 -19.06 10.78 -9.38
CA ALA A 148 -19.15 10.78 -7.91
C ALA A 148 -19.15 9.38 -7.27
N GLN A 149 -19.83 8.40 -7.87
CA GLN A 149 -20.04 7.07 -7.26
C GLN A 149 -18.91 6.06 -7.53
N HIS A 150 -17.87 6.47 -8.26
CA HIS A 150 -16.74 5.60 -8.63
C HIS A 150 -15.37 6.23 -8.30
N SER A 151 -15.34 7.34 -7.55
CA SER A 151 -14.10 8.12 -7.29
C SER A 151 -13.72 8.22 -5.81
N GLN A 152 -14.40 7.51 -4.91
CA GLN A 152 -14.23 7.70 -3.47
C GLN A 152 -12.98 6.99 -2.92
N CYS A 153 -12.29 7.64 -1.99
CA CYS A 153 -11.20 7.05 -1.21
C CYS A 153 -11.70 6.64 0.18
N PHE A 154 -11.54 5.36 0.53
CA PHE A 154 -11.97 4.76 1.79
C PHE A 154 -10.83 4.59 2.81
N GLY A 155 -9.67 5.20 2.55
CA GLY A 155 -8.50 5.13 3.44
C GLY A 155 -8.86 5.47 4.89
N ALA A 156 -9.55 6.59 5.11
CA ALA A 156 -9.98 7.02 6.44
C ALA A 156 -11.01 6.06 7.08
N TRP A 157 -11.96 5.56 6.30
CA TRP A 157 -13.04 4.70 6.80
C TRP A 157 -12.48 3.38 7.36
N TYR A 158 -11.67 2.68 6.57
CA TYR A 158 -11.11 1.40 7.01
C TYR A 158 -10.01 1.57 8.05
N SER A 159 -9.18 2.62 7.97
CA SER A 159 -8.11 2.85 8.96
C SER A 159 -8.65 3.25 10.34
N HIS A 160 -9.88 3.74 10.42
CA HIS A 160 -10.54 4.03 11.69
C HIS A 160 -10.81 2.76 12.52
N CYS A 161 -11.08 1.62 11.88
CA CYS A 161 -11.62 0.43 12.54
C CYS A 161 -10.53 -0.46 13.17
N PRO A 162 -10.56 -0.71 14.50
CA PRO A 162 -9.68 -1.69 15.14
C PRO A 162 -9.90 -3.12 14.65
N GLY A 163 -8.82 -3.91 14.68
CA GLY A 163 -8.80 -5.28 14.16
C GLY A 163 -8.47 -5.40 12.67
N LEU A 164 -8.58 -4.31 11.91
CA LEU A 164 -8.08 -4.25 10.53
C LEU A 164 -6.61 -3.85 10.47
N LYS A 165 -5.94 -4.33 9.42
CA LYS A 165 -4.78 -3.68 8.83
C LYS A 165 -5.19 -3.07 7.48
N VAL A 166 -4.66 -1.90 7.16
CA VAL A 166 -5.02 -1.16 5.93
C VAL A 166 -3.75 -0.67 5.27
N VAL A 167 -3.49 -1.14 4.05
CA VAL A 167 -2.36 -0.74 3.22
C VAL A 167 -2.84 -0.06 1.95
N SER A 168 -2.03 0.87 1.43
CA SER A 168 -2.33 1.67 0.25
C SER A 168 -1.06 1.82 -0.59
N PRO A 169 -0.73 0.83 -1.44
CA PRO A 169 0.49 0.80 -2.24
C PRO A 169 0.52 1.94 -3.26
N TYR A 170 1.74 2.40 -3.61
CA TYR A 170 1.97 3.40 -4.65
C TYR A 170 2.62 2.79 -5.90
N ASP A 171 3.80 2.17 -5.75
CA ASP A 171 4.59 1.65 -6.87
C ASP A 171 4.55 0.11 -6.97
N SER A 172 5.26 -0.46 -7.96
CA SER A 172 5.31 -1.91 -8.18
C SER A 172 5.98 -2.68 -7.04
N GLU A 173 6.93 -2.08 -6.33
CA GLU A 173 7.56 -2.69 -5.15
C GLU A 173 6.54 -2.79 -4.01
N ASP A 174 5.82 -1.70 -3.74
CA ASP A 174 4.76 -1.65 -2.73
C ASP A 174 3.66 -2.67 -3.02
N ALA A 175 3.16 -2.66 -4.26
CA ALA A 175 2.05 -3.50 -4.67
C ALA A 175 2.35 -4.98 -4.49
N LYS A 176 3.51 -5.45 -4.97
CA LYS A 176 3.90 -6.86 -4.81
C LYS A 176 4.15 -7.18 -3.34
N GLY A 177 5.00 -6.40 -2.67
CA GLY A 177 5.47 -6.70 -1.32
C GLY A 177 4.37 -6.63 -0.26
N LEU A 178 3.46 -5.64 -0.35
CA LEU A 178 2.37 -5.46 0.60
C LEU A 178 1.21 -6.43 0.35
N LEU A 179 0.90 -6.79 -0.91
CA LEU A 179 -0.13 -7.81 -1.17
C LEU A 179 0.33 -9.18 -0.68
N LYS A 180 1.60 -9.56 -0.88
CA LYS A 180 2.15 -10.79 -0.31
C LYS A 180 2.13 -10.76 1.21
N ALA A 181 2.46 -9.62 1.82
CA ALA A 181 2.37 -9.45 3.27
C ALA A 181 0.93 -9.64 3.75
N ALA A 182 -0.04 -9.02 3.08
CA ALA A 182 -1.46 -9.13 3.39
C ALA A 182 -1.96 -10.58 3.31
N ILE A 183 -1.63 -11.31 2.25
CA ILE A 183 -2.05 -12.70 2.06
C ILE A 183 -1.44 -13.62 3.11
N ARG A 184 -0.25 -13.31 3.64
CA ARG A 184 0.43 -14.09 4.69
C ARG A 184 -0.02 -13.72 6.11
N ASP A 185 -0.68 -12.58 6.29
CA ASP A 185 -1.07 -12.07 7.59
C ASP A 185 -2.23 -12.91 8.20
N PRO A 186 -2.23 -13.20 9.51
CA PRO A 186 -3.33 -13.96 10.13
C PRO A 186 -4.60 -13.11 10.37
N ASP A 187 -4.53 -11.80 10.21
CA ASP A 187 -5.61 -10.86 10.47
C ASP A 187 -6.24 -10.34 9.16
N PRO A 188 -7.44 -9.72 9.22
CA PRO A 188 -8.04 -9.09 8.04
C PRO A 188 -7.24 -7.90 7.54
N VAL A 189 -6.87 -7.93 6.26
CA VAL A 189 -6.10 -6.85 5.61
C VAL A 189 -6.86 -6.25 4.45
N VAL A 190 -7.00 -4.93 4.44
CA VAL A 190 -7.55 -4.14 3.34
C VAL A 190 -6.41 -3.58 2.50
N VAL A 191 -6.40 -3.88 1.20
CA VAL A 191 -5.41 -3.42 0.22
C VAL A 191 -6.05 -2.44 -0.74
N LEU A 192 -5.85 -1.15 -0.47
CA LEU A 192 -6.41 -0.02 -1.22
C LEU A 192 -5.51 0.32 -2.41
N GLU A 193 -5.72 -0.38 -3.52
CA GLU A 193 -5.00 -0.16 -4.77
C GLU A 193 -5.50 1.10 -5.49
N ASN A 194 -4.94 1.44 -6.65
CA ASN A 194 -5.37 2.61 -7.39
C ASN A 194 -5.32 2.35 -8.90
N GLU A 195 -6.44 2.54 -9.59
CA GLU A 195 -6.54 2.16 -11.00
C GLU A 195 -5.66 2.99 -11.93
N MET A 196 -5.42 4.26 -11.56
CA MET A 196 -4.63 5.18 -12.37
C MET A 196 -3.15 4.84 -12.39
N VAL A 197 -2.68 3.94 -11.51
CA VAL A 197 -1.29 3.46 -11.50
C VAL A 197 -1.13 2.02 -12.00
N TYR A 198 -2.22 1.27 -12.24
CA TYR A 198 -2.12 -0.12 -12.71
C TYR A 198 -1.28 -0.30 -13.97
N GLY A 199 -1.43 0.62 -14.94
CA GLY A 199 -0.68 0.60 -16.20
C GLY A 199 0.70 1.25 -16.14
N VAL A 200 1.11 1.80 -14.99
CA VAL A 200 2.37 2.52 -14.86
C VAL A 200 3.49 1.54 -14.53
N SER A 201 4.58 1.61 -15.30
CA SER A 201 5.81 0.84 -15.07
C SER A 201 6.75 1.57 -14.15
N TYR A 202 7.29 0.85 -13.17
CA TYR A 202 8.33 1.34 -12.26
C TYR A 202 9.59 0.49 -12.40
N PRO A 203 10.80 1.09 -12.27
CA PRO A 203 12.02 0.33 -12.10
C PRO A 203 11.98 -0.44 -10.78
N VAL A 204 12.22 -1.75 -10.82
CA VAL A 204 12.31 -2.60 -9.65
C VAL A 204 13.70 -3.24 -9.53
N SER A 205 14.12 -3.52 -8.30
CA SER A 205 15.36 -4.25 -8.03
C SER A 205 15.16 -5.76 -8.21
N ASP A 206 16.25 -6.51 -8.38
CA ASP A 206 16.20 -7.98 -8.44
C ASP A 206 15.55 -8.60 -7.19
N GLN A 207 15.63 -7.94 -6.03
CA GLN A 207 14.99 -8.40 -4.80
C GLN A 207 13.48 -8.42 -4.90
N VAL A 208 12.87 -7.47 -5.62
CA VAL A 208 11.39 -7.42 -5.81
C VAL A 208 10.92 -8.60 -6.65
N LEU A 209 11.77 -9.13 -7.53
CA LEU A 209 11.43 -10.26 -8.38
C LEU A 209 11.51 -11.61 -7.63
N ASP A 210 12.13 -11.64 -6.45
CA ASP A 210 12.18 -12.85 -5.62
C ASP A 210 10.79 -13.26 -5.13
N LYS A 211 10.47 -14.56 -5.18
CA LYS A 211 9.18 -15.12 -4.72
C LYS A 211 8.95 -14.95 -3.22
N ASN A 212 10.00 -14.71 -2.43
CA ASN A 212 9.95 -14.47 -1.00
C ASN A 212 9.97 -12.99 -0.64
N PHE A 213 10.00 -12.08 -1.62
CA PHE A 213 9.92 -10.65 -1.36
C PHE A 213 8.62 -10.28 -0.66
N VAL A 214 8.71 -9.70 0.53
CA VAL A 214 7.58 -9.25 1.33
C VAL A 214 7.98 -7.95 2.02
N LEU A 215 7.04 -7.02 2.12
CA LEU A 215 7.24 -5.77 2.86
C LEU A 215 6.55 -5.83 4.24
N PRO A 216 7.13 -5.19 5.26
CA PRO A 216 6.48 -5.11 6.57
C PRO A 216 5.27 -4.16 6.52
N ILE A 217 4.10 -4.64 6.93
CA ILE A 217 2.94 -3.79 7.21
C ILE A 217 3.26 -2.90 8.41
N GLY A 218 2.81 -1.64 8.38
CA GLY A 218 3.10 -0.66 9.43
C GLY A 218 4.45 0.05 9.30
N LYS A 219 5.07 0.01 8.11
CA LYS A 219 6.32 0.73 7.83
C LYS A 219 6.21 1.61 6.59
N ALA A 220 6.51 2.89 6.78
CA ALA A 220 6.61 3.86 5.70
C ALA A 220 7.95 3.74 4.97
N LYS A 221 8.03 4.31 3.76
CA LYS A 221 9.26 4.44 2.97
C LYS A 221 9.56 5.91 2.73
N ILE A 222 10.77 6.33 3.06
CA ILE A 222 11.31 7.61 2.60
C ILE A 222 11.67 7.45 1.13
N MET A 223 10.85 8.03 0.25
CA MET A 223 11.03 7.97 -1.20
C MET A 223 12.13 8.91 -1.66
N ARG A 224 12.28 10.03 -0.96
CA ARG A 224 13.29 11.05 -1.22
C ARG A 224 13.74 11.66 0.10
N PRO A 225 15.03 11.63 0.45
CA PRO A 225 15.52 12.34 1.62
C PRO A 225 15.50 13.85 1.40
N GLY A 226 15.26 14.60 2.47
CA GLY A 226 15.30 16.06 2.46
C GLY A 226 15.54 16.64 3.85
N LYS A 227 15.61 17.97 3.94
CA LYS A 227 15.97 18.68 5.18
C LYS A 227 15.14 19.94 5.48
N HIS A 228 14.36 20.44 4.52
CA HIS A 228 13.62 21.70 4.72
C HIS A 228 12.13 21.49 5.01
N ILE A 229 11.52 20.43 4.48
CA ILE A 229 10.10 20.13 4.69
C ILE A 229 9.83 18.64 4.52
N THR A 230 8.95 18.09 5.34
CA THR A 230 8.41 16.73 5.18
C THR A 230 7.10 16.78 4.41
N ILE A 231 6.95 15.92 3.40
CA ILE A 231 5.71 15.70 2.68
C ILE A 231 5.31 14.24 2.86
N VAL A 232 4.16 13.99 3.49
CA VAL A 232 3.63 12.64 3.73
C VAL A 232 2.46 12.38 2.78
N ALA A 233 2.51 11.26 2.05
CA ALA A 233 1.47 10.87 1.11
C ALA A 233 1.28 9.34 1.08
N HIS A 234 0.19 8.88 0.48
CA HIS A 234 -0.06 7.47 0.17
C HIS A 234 -0.66 7.30 -1.22
N SER A 235 -0.58 6.08 -1.78
CA SER A 235 -1.10 5.77 -3.11
C SER A 235 -0.60 6.77 -4.17
N LYS A 236 -1.44 7.11 -5.16
CA LYS A 236 -1.11 8.06 -6.23
C LYS A 236 -0.69 9.45 -5.74
N SER A 237 -1.09 9.89 -4.54
CA SER A 237 -0.61 11.17 -3.99
C SER A 237 0.91 11.21 -3.77
N VAL A 238 1.58 10.06 -3.67
CA VAL A 238 3.04 9.99 -3.60
C VAL A 238 3.66 10.50 -4.90
N GLU A 239 3.08 10.21 -6.07
CA GLU A 239 3.50 10.77 -7.35
C GLU A 239 3.45 12.30 -7.32
N THR A 240 2.32 12.86 -6.87
CA THR A 240 2.14 14.32 -6.73
C THR A 240 3.16 14.93 -5.78
N ALA A 241 3.43 14.28 -4.64
CA ALA A 241 4.45 14.72 -3.68
C ALA A 241 5.86 14.71 -4.28
N MET A 242 6.22 13.67 -5.04
CA MET A 242 7.50 13.57 -5.71
C MET A 242 7.68 14.65 -6.79
N LEU A 243 6.64 14.93 -7.57
CA LEU A 243 6.65 16.02 -8.56
C LEU A 243 6.83 17.39 -7.89
N ALA A 244 6.09 17.66 -6.81
CA ALA A 244 6.24 18.89 -6.03
C ALA A 244 7.66 19.02 -5.44
N ALA A 245 8.21 17.93 -4.90
CA ALA A 245 9.56 17.89 -4.36
C ALA A 245 10.65 18.19 -5.41
N ASN A 246 10.43 17.78 -6.66
CA ASN A 246 11.31 18.12 -7.79
C ASN A 246 11.22 19.61 -8.17
N GLU A 247 10.00 20.18 -8.20
CA GLU A 247 9.84 21.62 -8.46
C GLU A 247 10.50 22.46 -7.35
N LEU A 248 10.30 22.06 -6.09
CA LEU A 248 10.91 22.70 -4.92
C LEU A 248 12.44 22.66 -4.97
N ALA A 249 13.03 21.57 -5.48
CA ALA A 249 14.49 21.46 -5.63
C ALA A 249 15.06 22.56 -6.53
N GLY A 250 14.35 22.93 -7.61
CA GLY A 250 14.73 24.04 -8.48
C GLY A 250 14.69 25.41 -7.80
N LYS A 251 14.03 25.51 -6.64
CA LYS A 251 13.97 26.70 -5.78
C LYS A 251 14.90 26.59 -4.56
N GLY A 252 15.78 25.58 -4.53
CA GLY A 252 16.69 25.32 -3.41
C GLY A 252 16.05 24.61 -2.21
N ILE A 253 14.81 24.12 -2.33
CA ILE A 253 14.07 23.47 -1.25
C ILE A 253 14.11 21.94 -1.39
N GLU A 254 14.98 21.32 -0.60
CA GLU A 254 15.04 19.87 -0.37
C GLU A 254 13.90 19.33 0.51
N ALA A 255 12.78 18.95 -0.13
CA ALA A 255 11.67 18.25 0.52
C ALA A 255 11.93 16.74 0.68
N GLU A 256 11.70 16.24 1.90
CA GLU A 256 11.65 14.82 2.23
C GLU A 256 10.26 14.25 1.91
N VAL A 257 10.19 13.25 1.05
CA VAL A 257 8.91 12.62 0.67
C VAL A 257 8.78 11.26 1.33
N ILE A 258 7.70 11.07 2.09
CA ILE A 258 7.35 9.82 2.78
C ILE A 258 6.13 9.22 2.11
N ASN A 259 6.29 7.99 1.63
CA ASN A 259 5.19 7.10 1.26
C ASN A 259 4.76 6.29 2.49
N LEU A 260 3.53 6.52 2.95
CA LEU A 260 3.00 5.88 4.15
C LEU A 260 2.99 4.35 4.06
N ARG A 261 2.66 3.79 2.90
CA ARG A 261 2.37 2.36 2.64
C ARG A 261 1.22 1.77 3.47
N SER A 262 1.26 1.93 4.79
CA SER A 262 0.29 1.45 5.75
C SER A 262 -0.45 2.62 6.39
N LEU A 263 -1.78 2.63 6.25
CA LEU A 263 -2.68 3.57 6.91
C LEU A 263 -3.07 3.07 8.30
N ARG A 264 -3.07 1.73 8.49
CA ARG A 264 -3.29 1.09 9.78
C ARG A 264 -2.51 -0.23 9.88
N PRO A 265 -1.62 -0.42 10.88
CA PRO A 265 -1.11 0.61 11.77
C PRO A 265 -0.30 1.66 11.00
N LEU A 266 -0.37 2.91 11.44
CA LEU A 266 0.37 4.03 10.85
C LEU A 266 1.80 4.09 11.43
N ASP A 267 2.81 4.22 10.58
CA ASP A 267 4.21 4.39 10.99
C ASP A 267 4.50 5.83 11.47
N SER A 268 3.95 6.17 12.64
CA SER A 268 4.06 7.53 13.20
C SER A 268 5.51 7.91 13.50
N GLU A 269 6.35 6.94 13.87
CA GLU A 269 7.73 7.21 14.25
C GLU A 269 8.59 7.69 13.08
N THR A 270 8.41 7.13 11.88
CA THR A 270 9.09 7.61 10.67
C THR A 270 8.69 9.05 10.34
N ILE A 271 7.40 9.39 10.53
CA ILE A 271 6.90 10.76 10.32
C ILE A 271 7.52 11.71 11.36
N PHE A 272 7.49 11.33 12.64
CA PHE A 272 8.01 12.15 13.74
C PHE A 272 9.49 12.47 13.56
N LYS A 273 10.33 11.46 13.26
CA LYS A 273 11.76 11.65 13.00
C LYS A 273 12.02 12.58 11.82
N SER A 274 11.19 12.48 10.78
CA SER A 274 11.29 13.37 9.62
C SER A 274 10.95 14.81 9.98
N VAL A 275 9.84 15.04 10.70
CA VAL A 275 9.42 16.38 11.13
C VAL A 275 10.40 16.99 12.12
N GLN A 276 10.97 16.22 13.05
CA GLN A 276 12.02 16.71 13.97
C GLN A 276 13.27 17.21 13.25
N LYS A 277 13.53 16.70 12.04
CA LYS A 277 14.65 17.11 11.18
C LYS A 277 14.30 18.30 10.29
N THR A 278 13.08 18.37 9.78
CA THR A 278 12.67 19.35 8.75
C THR A 278 11.88 20.53 9.30
N HIS A 279 11.35 20.42 10.51
CA HIS A 279 10.54 21.41 11.22
C HIS A 279 9.22 21.81 10.56
N HIS A 280 8.85 21.19 9.43
CA HIS A 280 7.68 21.53 8.63
C HIS A 280 7.01 20.28 8.07
N LEU A 281 5.69 20.27 8.00
CA LEU A 281 4.93 19.15 7.44
C LEU A 281 3.80 19.59 6.52
N VAL A 282 3.69 18.89 5.39
CA VAL A 282 2.50 18.85 4.53
C VAL A 282 2.02 17.41 4.40
N THR A 283 0.72 17.19 4.59
CA THR A 283 0.08 15.91 4.26
C THR A 283 -0.66 16.01 2.93
N VAL A 284 -0.59 14.97 2.11
CA VAL A 284 -1.20 14.92 0.78
C VAL A 284 -2.01 13.64 0.62
N GLU A 285 -3.30 13.77 0.35
CA GLU A 285 -4.19 12.65 0.04
C GLU A 285 -5.20 13.02 -1.06
N GLN A 286 -5.77 12.03 -1.75
CA GLN A 286 -6.87 12.25 -2.71
C GLN A 286 -8.26 12.13 -2.05
N GLY A 287 -8.32 11.69 -0.79
CA GLY A 287 -9.57 11.58 -0.03
C GLY A 287 -10.18 12.93 0.32
N TRP A 288 -11.39 12.89 0.87
CA TRP A 288 -12.09 14.09 1.33
C TRP A 288 -11.40 14.74 2.55
N PRO A 289 -11.49 16.07 2.70
CA PRO A 289 -10.74 16.81 3.71
C PRO A 289 -11.17 16.51 5.15
N GLN A 290 -12.46 16.37 5.38
CA GLN A 290 -12.99 16.16 6.72
C GLN A 290 -12.76 14.71 7.16
N SER A 291 -12.12 14.54 8.32
CA SER A 291 -11.80 13.23 8.89
C SER A 291 -10.93 12.34 7.98
N GLY A 292 -10.12 12.94 7.10
CA GLY A 292 -9.16 12.23 6.24
C GLY A 292 -7.91 11.73 6.98
N ILE A 293 -7.03 11.03 6.29
CA ILE A 293 -5.77 10.49 6.85
C ILE A 293 -4.86 11.60 7.40
N GLY A 294 -4.77 12.72 6.69
CA GLY A 294 -4.00 13.89 7.10
C GLY A 294 -4.49 14.49 8.41
N SER A 295 -5.78 14.31 8.77
CA SER A 295 -6.31 14.80 10.05
C SER A 295 -5.74 14.03 11.24
N GLU A 296 -5.67 12.70 11.14
CA GLU A 296 -5.06 11.83 12.16
C GLU A 296 -3.57 12.12 12.33
N ILE A 297 -2.84 12.30 11.22
CA ILE A 297 -1.41 12.66 11.26
C ILE A 297 -1.19 14.00 11.98
N CYS A 298 -2.00 15.01 11.66
CA CYS A 298 -1.91 16.32 12.30
C CYS A 298 -2.17 16.23 13.81
N ALA A 299 -3.23 15.50 14.21
CA ALA A 299 -3.57 15.31 15.61
C ALA A 299 -2.46 14.60 16.38
N ARG A 300 -1.93 13.48 15.85
CA ARG A 300 -0.85 12.72 16.49
C ARG A 300 0.42 13.54 16.70
N ILE A 301 0.77 14.40 15.75
CA ILE A 301 1.95 15.28 15.90
C ILE A 301 1.72 16.31 16.98
N MET A 302 0.52 16.90 17.01
CA MET A 302 0.12 17.89 18.02
C MET A 302 0.14 17.31 19.44
N GLU A 303 -0.19 16.02 19.58
CA GLU A 303 -0.21 15.29 20.87
C GLU A 303 1.14 14.69 21.28
N HIS A 304 2.17 14.77 20.41
CA HIS A 304 3.49 14.18 20.64
C HIS A 304 4.57 15.25 20.90
N GLU A 305 5.72 14.88 21.46
CA GLU A 305 6.87 15.80 21.67
C GLU A 305 7.37 16.45 20.37
N THR A 306 7.08 15.84 19.22
CA THR A 306 7.37 16.39 17.89
C THR A 306 6.70 17.75 17.67
N PHE A 307 5.60 18.05 18.37
CA PHE A 307 4.97 19.37 18.35
C PHE A 307 5.98 20.52 18.59
N PHE A 308 6.91 20.35 19.53
CA PHE A 308 7.90 21.38 19.87
C PHE A 308 8.95 21.62 18.78
N HIS A 309 8.98 20.78 17.75
CA HIS A 309 9.89 20.92 16.61
C HIS A 309 9.24 21.60 15.40
N LEU A 310 7.94 21.92 15.45
CA LEU A 310 7.26 22.59 14.34
C LEU A 310 7.53 24.10 14.34
N ASP A 311 8.09 24.60 13.25
CA ASP A 311 8.29 26.03 13.02
C ASP A 311 7.09 26.69 12.32
N ALA A 312 6.13 25.89 11.85
CA ALA A 312 4.93 26.33 11.14
C ALA A 312 3.75 25.37 11.36
N PRO A 313 2.50 25.83 11.18
CA PRO A 313 1.34 24.93 11.20
C PRO A 313 1.44 23.88 10.09
N ILE A 314 0.90 22.69 10.37
CA ILE A 314 0.82 21.60 9.41
C ILE A 314 -0.25 21.94 8.37
N TRP A 315 0.09 21.80 7.08
CA TRP A 315 -0.86 21.97 5.98
C TRP A 315 -1.37 20.63 5.46
N ARG A 316 -2.65 20.59 5.07
CA ARG A 316 -3.29 19.42 4.47
C ARG A 316 -3.74 19.75 3.06
N VAL A 317 -3.31 18.94 2.09
CA VAL A 317 -3.73 19.00 0.69
C VAL A 317 -4.55 17.76 0.40
N THR A 318 -5.84 17.95 0.11
CA THR A 318 -6.81 16.85 -0.06
C THR A 318 -7.55 16.96 -1.39
N GLY A 319 -8.40 15.97 -1.70
CA GLY A 319 -9.44 16.11 -2.72
C GLY A 319 -10.40 17.26 -2.37
N LYS A 320 -11.07 17.81 -3.38
CA LYS A 320 -12.12 18.84 -3.25
C LYS A 320 -13.50 18.24 -3.47
#